data_AF-A0A2P7NXY8-F1
#
_entry.id   AF-A0A2P7NXY8-F1
#
_cell.length_a   1.000
_cell.length_b   1.000
_cell.length_c   1.000
_cell.angle_alpha   90.00
_cell.angle_beta   90.00
_cell.angle_gamma   90.00
#
_symmetry.space_group_name_H-M   'P 1'
#
loop_
_entity.id
_entity.type
_entity.pdbx_description
1 polymer ?
#
loop_
_entity_poly.entity_id
_entity_poly.type
_entity_poly.pdbx_seq_one_letter_code
_entity_poly.pdbx_strand_id
1 'polypeptide(L)'
;MKTQKFIALISVLIFSLTVSSAFAVEGIDDNNHAALAEYYEIIAKETEAKLQKNKAALEDYEAHPYYYGRRGQDFKSHTIANIRGYEAVLTESLNNANLHKRLAKDQDNSAFNKARLNFKLDTSTIR
;
A
#
# COMPACT_ATOMS: atom_id res chain seq x y z
N MET A 1 -50.86 -4.42 5.31
CA MET A 1 -49.78 -4.78 4.37
C MET A 1 -48.44 -4.55 5.09
N LYS A 2 -47.56 -5.54 5.00
CA LYS A 2 -46.37 -5.72 5.84
C LYS A 2 -45.27 -4.72 5.47
N THR A 3 -44.59 -4.22 6.50
CA THR A 3 -43.41 -3.36 6.47
C THR A 3 -42.25 -3.96 5.66
N GLN A 4 -41.68 -3.20 4.73
CA GLN A 4 -40.30 -3.40 4.29
C GLN A 4 -39.48 -2.19 4.70
N LYS A 5 -38.69 -2.40 5.74
CA LYS A 5 -37.64 -1.50 6.21
C LYS A 5 -36.59 -1.44 5.10
N PHE A 6 -36.29 -0.25 4.60
CA PHE A 6 -35.13 -0.05 3.74
C PHE A 6 -33.89 -0.34 4.59
N ILE A 7 -33.37 -1.56 4.42
CA ILE A 7 -32.11 -2.01 5.00
C ILE A 7 -31.05 -1.06 4.46
N ALA A 8 -30.48 -0.28 5.37
CA ALA A 8 -29.26 0.47 5.15
C ALA A 8 -28.14 -0.51 4.79
N LEU A 9 -27.97 -0.76 3.49
CA LEU A 9 -26.86 -1.53 2.95
C LEU A 9 -25.66 -0.59 2.80
N ILE A 10 -24.94 -0.46 3.92
CA ILE A 10 -23.52 -0.75 4.00
C ILE A 10 -22.73 -0.30 2.74
N SER A 11 -22.33 0.95 2.68
CA SER A 11 -20.97 1.22 2.20
C SER A 11 -20.09 1.11 3.43
N VAL A 12 -19.36 0.00 3.55
CA VAL A 12 -18.26 -0.09 4.51
C VAL A 12 -17.30 1.04 4.12
N LEU A 13 -17.43 2.15 4.83
CA LEU A 13 -16.36 3.11 5.00
C LEU A 13 -15.27 2.31 5.71
N ILE A 14 -14.35 1.72 4.94
CA ILE A 14 -13.12 1.16 5.50
C ILE A 14 -12.30 2.37 5.95
N PHE A 15 -12.71 2.90 7.10
CA PHE A 15 -11.92 3.74 7.95
C PHE A 15 -10.95 2.81 8.66
N SER A 16 -9.80 2.60 8.04
CA SER A 16 -8.65 2.01 8.72
C SER A 16 -7.43 2.79 8.26
N LEU A 17 -7.35 4.01 8.79
CA LEU A 17 -6.10 4.70 9.00
C LEU A 17 -5.28 3.83 9.96
N THR A 18 -4.29 3.12 9.45
CA THR A 18 -3.05 2.83 10.20
C THR A 18 -1.90 2.88 9.21
N VAL A 19 -1.53 4.10 8.81
CA VAL A 19 -0.19 4.37 8.29
C VAL A 19 0.69 4.52 9.53
N SER A 20 1.10 3.38 10.08
CA SER A 20 2.16 3.32 11.10
C SER A 20 3.22 2.37 10.56
N SER A 21 4.27 2.93 9.98
CA SER A 21 5.47 2.27 9.46
C SER A 21 6.30 1.51 10.53
N ALA A 22 5.71 1.20 11.69
CA ALA A 22 6.41 0.77 12.91
C ALA A 22 5.79 -0.46 13.60
N PHE A 23 4.70 -1.03 13.06
CA PHE A 23 4.08 -2.25 13.60
C PHE A 23 4.01 -3.33 12.53
N ALA A 24 4.24 -4.58 12.93
CA ALA A 24 4.14 -5.77 12.09
C ALA A 24 2.83 -5.76 11.27
N VAL A 25 2.91 -6.15 9.98
CA VAL A 25 1.71 -6.32 9.16
C VAL A 25 0.96 -7.53 9.68
N GLU A 26 -0.22 -7.31 10.27
CA GLU A 26 -1.02 -8.38 10.85
C GLU A 26 -1.28 -9.49 9.81
N GLY A 27 -0.93 -10.73 10.16
CA GLY A 27 -1.11 -11.89 9.29
C GLY A 27 0.03 -12.18 8.31
N ILE A 28 1.10 -11.37 8.27
CA ILE A 28 2.32 -11.66 7.52
C ILE A 28 3.48 -11.81 8.51
N ASP A 29 4.26 -12.89 8.38
CA ASP A 29 5.49 -13.07 9.17
C ASP A 29 6.48 -11.95 8.83
N ASP A 30 7.04 -11.30 9.85
CA ASP A 30 8.00 -10.19 9.69
C ASP A 30 9.27 -10.61 8.90
N ASN A 31 9.61 -11.89 8.90
CA ASN A 31 10.72 -12.46 8.14
C ASN A 31 10.32 -12.90 6.72
N ASN A 32 9.02 -12.91 6.39
CA ASN A 32 8.56 -13.17 5.03
C ASN A 32 8.62 -11.89 4.19
N HIS A 33 9.85 -11.46 3.89
CA HIS A 33 10.10 -10.24 3.13
C HIS A 33 9.53 -10.27 1.70
N ALA A 34 9.33 -11.46 1.11
CA ALA A 34 8.64 -11.55 -0.18
C ALA A 34 7.16 -11.15 -0.05
N ALA A 35 6.46 -11.68 0.94
CA ALA A 35 5.05 -11.34 1.19
C ALA A 35 4.86 -9.88 1.64
N LEU A 36 5.77 -9.35 2.47
CA LEU A 36 5.73 -7.94 2.86
C LEU A 36 5.96 -7.01 1.66
N ALA A 37 6.84 -7.37 0.74
CA ALA A 37 7.02 -6.60 -0.49
C ALA A 37 5.74 -6.55 -1.33
N GLU A 38 5.10 -7.70 -1.55
CA GLU A 38 3.84 -7.79 -2.30
C GLU A 38 2.71 -6.99 -1.62
N TYR A 39 2.60 -7.07 -0.30
CA TYR A 39 1.63 -6.29 0.47
C TYR A 39 1.76 -4.78 0.20
N TYR A 40 2.97 -4.23 0.33
CA TYR A 40 3.18 -2.81 0.09
C TYR A 40 3.02 -2.42 -1.39
N GLU A 41 3.27 -3.32 -2.34
CA GLU A 41 2.94 -3.09 -3.76
C GLU A 41 1.44 -2.98 -4.01
N ILE A 42 0.63 -3.81 -3.35
CA ILE A 42 -0.82 -3.74 -3.42
C ILE A 42 -1.31 -2.39 -2.88
N ILE A 43 -0.81 -1.98 -1.70
CA ILE A 43 -1.15 -0.67 -1.12
C ILE A 43 -0.72 0.48 -2.04
N ALA A 44 0.48 0.41 -2.64
CA ALA A 44 0.95 1.40 -3.60
C ALA A 44 0.01 1.51 -4.81
N LYS A 45 -0.40 0.39 -5.40
CA LYS A 45 -1.31 0.35 -6.55
C LYS A 45 -2.68 0.92 -6.23
N GLU A 46 -3.25 0.56 -5.08
CA GLU A 46 -4.53 1.12 -4.63
C GLU A 46 -4.45 2.63 -4.35
N THR A 47 -3.35 3.07 -3.75
CA THR A 47 -3.09 4.47 -3.44
C THR A 47 -2.91 5.30 -4.70
N GLU A 48 -2.19 4.76 -5.69
CA GLU A 48 -2.03 5.39 -7.00
C GLU A 48 -3.38 5.58 -7.69
N ALA A 49 -4.25 4.57 -7.70
CA ALA A 49 -5.59 4.71 -8.27
C ALA A 49 -6.42 5.81 -7.58
N LYS A 50 -6.36 5.90 -6.24
CA LYS A 50 -7.03 6.96 -5.47
C LYS A 50 -6.42 8.34 -5.75
N LEU A 51 -5.10 8.41 -5.88
CA LEU A 51 -4.38 9.64 -6.23
C LEU A 51 -4.81 10.16 -7.60
N GLN A 52 -4.83 9.30 -8.63
CA GLN A 52 -5.25 9.70 -9.98
C GLN A 52 -6.70 10.17 -10.01
N LYS A 53 -7.59 9.50 -9.27
CA LYS A 53 -8.99 9.93 -9.14
C LYS A 53 -9.11 11.33 -8.53
N ASN A 54 -8.33 11.65 -7.49
CA ASN A 54 -8.37 12.99 -6.89
C ASN A 54 -7.71 14.05 -7.77
N LYS A 55 -6.65 13.69 -8.52
CA LYS A 55 -6.04 14.59 -9.52
C LYS A 55 -7.04 14.96 -10.62
N ALA A 56 -7.73 13.97 -11.20
CA ALA A 56 -8.77 14.20 -12.19
C ALA A 56 -9.96 15.02 -11.62
N ALA A 57 -10.34 14.77 -10.37
CA ALA A 57 -11.40 15.52 -9.70
C ALA A 57 -11.01 17.00 -9.44
N LEU A 58 -9.74 17.26 -9.13
CA LEU A 58 -9.22 18.62 -8.98
C LEU A 58 -9.18 19.33 -10.34
N GLU A 59 -8.74 18.65 -11.39
CA GLU A 59 -8.72 19.18 -12.76
C GLU A 59 -10.14 19.57 -13.23
N ASP A 60 -11.14 18.71 -13.01
CA ASP A 60 -12.54 19.02 -13.34
C ASP A 60 -13.06 20.22 -12.54
N TYR A 61 -12.72 20.33 -11.25
CA TYR A 61 -13.07 21.49 -10.45
C TYR A 61 -12.42 22.78 -10.97
N GLU A 62 -11.15 22.72 -11.37
CA GLU A 62 -10.43 23.89 -11.88
C GLU A 62 -10.93 24.33 -13.25
N ALA A 63 -11.37 23.39 -14.10
CA ALA A 63 -12.00 23.67 -15.38
C ALA A 63 -13.45 24.17 -15.24
N HIS A 64 -14.20 23.62 -14.27
CA HIS A 64 -15.64 23.84 -14.11
C HIS A 64 -16.05 24.22 -12.68
N PRO A 65 -15.47 25.27 -12.06
CA PRO A 65 -15.71 25.58 -10.65
C PRO A 65 -17.18 25.90 -10.34
N TYR A 66 -17.93 26.37 -11.36
CA TYR A 66 -19.35 26.71 -11.26
C TYR A 66 -20.27 25.48 -11.09
N TYR A 67 -19.85 24.27 -11.46
CA TYR A 67 -20.63 23.03 -11.24
C TYR A 67 -20.76 22.65 -9.76
N TYR A 68 -19.84 23.12 -8.93
CA TYR A 68 -19.77 22.72 -7.52
C TYR A 68 -20.51 23.67 -6.58
N GLY A 69 -20.86 24.87 -7.08
CA GLY A 69 -21.55 25.91 -6.30
C GLY A 69 -20.84 26.26 -5.00
N ARG A 70 -21.60 26.57 -3.94
CA ARG A 70 -21.06 27.02 -2.65
C ARG A 70 -20.15 26.00 -1.97
N ARG A 71 -20.39 24.69 -2.19
CA ARG A 71 -19.58 23.61 -1.61
C ARG A 71 -18.28 23.36 -2.38
N GLY A 72 -18.04 24.09 -3.47
CA GLY A 72 -16.83 23.93 -4.29
C GLY A 72 -15.53 24.26 -3.54
N GLN A 73 -15.54 25.20 -2.59
CA GLN A 73 -14.35 25.50 -1.80
C GLN A 73 -13.95 24.35 -0.88
N ASP A 74 -14.93 23.74 -0.20
CA ASP A 74 -14.71 22.55 0.63
C ASP A 74 -14.26 21.37 -0.23
N PHE A 75 -14.87 21.18 -1.40
CA PHE A 75 -14.46 20.15 -2.35
C PHE A 75 -13.00 20.31 -2.76
N LYS A 76 -12.57 21.53 -3.13
CA LYS A 76 -11.19 21.82 -3.53
C LYS A 76 -10.21 21.53 -2.39
N SER A 77 -10.49 22.05 -1.18
CA SER A 77 -9.58 21.90 -0.04
C SER A 77 -9.41 20.44 0.37
N HIS A 78 -10.51 19.68 0.43
CA HIS A 78 -10.48 18.24 0.69
C HIS A 78 -9.74 17.46 -0.41
N THR A 79 -9.99 17.78 -1.68
CA THR A 79 -9.32 17.09 -2.80
C THR A 79 -7.81 17.33 -2.78
N ILE A 80 -7.36 18.56 -2.50
CA ILE A 80 -5.93 18.88 -2.36
C ILE A 80 -5.30 18.15 -1.16
N ALA A 81 -6.01 18.09 -0.03
CA ALA A 81 -5.53 17.36 1.15
C ALA A 81 -5.40 15.85 0.86
N ASN A 82 -6.38 15.26 0.17
CA ASN A 82 -6.33 13.85 -0.24
C ASN A 82 -5.17 13.58 -1.19
N ILE A 83 -4.90 14.45 -2.18
CA ILE A 83 -3.76 14.31 -3.10
C ILE A 83 -2.46 14.23 -2.29
N ARG A 84 -2.22 15.17 -1.38
CA ARG A 84 -1.01 15.16 -0.53
C ARG A 84 -0.90 13.91 0.33
N GLY A 85 -2.02 13.48 0.92
CA GLY A 85 -2.08 12.27 1.73
C GLY A 85 -1.74 11.02 0.93
N TYR A 86 -2.32 10.86 -0.26
CA TYR A 86 -2.04 9.71 -1.12
C TYR A 86 -0.64 9.75 -1.71
N GLU A 87 -0.06 10.92 -2.00
CA GLU A 87 1.35 11.02 -2.42
C GLU A 87 2.31 10.55 -1.32
N ALA A 88 2.04 10.90 -0.06
CA ALA A 88 2.83 10.41 1.08
C ALA A 88 2.73 8.88 1.23
N VAL A 89 1.50 8.34 1.22
CA VAL A 89 1.27 6.88 1.35
C VAL A 89 1.87 6.11 0.18
N LEU A 90 1.78 6.63 -1.05
CA LEU A 90 2.37 6.00 -2.24
C LEU A 90 3.89 5.92 -2.10
N THR A 91 4.52 7.02 -1.69
CA THR A 91 5.97 7.09 -1.49
C THR A 91 6.42 6.10 -0.42
N GLU A 92 5.75 6.08 0.72
CA GLU A 92 6.05 5.18 1.83
C GLU A 92 5.89 3.70 1.42
N SER A 93 4.78 3.37 0.75
CA SER A 93 4.50 2.01 0.31
C SER A 93 5.56 1.52 -0.69
N LEU A 94 5.92 2.34 -1.67
CA LEU A 94 6.99 2.00 -2.63
C LEU A 94 8.35 1.83 -1.94
N ASN A 95 8.67 2.66 -0.94
CA ASN A 95 9.90 2.54 -0.18
C ASN A 95 9.95 1.23 0.61
N ASN A 96 8.86 0.86 1.29
CA ASN A 96 8.76 -0.39 2.03
C ASN A 96 8.80 -1.61 1.12
N ALA A 97 8.08 -1.59 -0.02
CA ALA A 97 8.14 -2.65 -1.02
C ALA A 97 9.58 -2.87 -1.52
N ASN A 98 10.29 -1.78 -1.84
CA ASN A 98 11.68 -1.86 -2.28
C ASN A 98 12.63 -2.35 -1.18
N LEU A 99 12.41 -1.95 0.07
CA LEU A 99 13.18 -2.43 1.21
C LEU A 99 13.04 -3.94 1.36
N HIS A 100 11.81 -4.45 1.42
CA HIS A 100 11.55 -5.86 1.59
C HIS A 100 12.02 -6.72 0.40
N LYS A 101 11.95 -6.20 -0.84
CA LYS A 101 12.59 -6.85 -1.99
C LYS A 101 14.11 -7.02 -1.84
N ARG A 102 14.80 -6.04 -1.26
CA ARG A 102 16.25 -6.16 -1.00
C ARG A 102 16.52 -7.20 0.07
N LEU A 103 15.78 -7.15 1.18
CA LEU A 103 15.92 -8.11 2.28
C LEU A 103 15.64 -9.56 1.84
N ALA A 104 14.62 -9.79 0.99
CA ALA A 104 14.34 -11.10 0.42
C ALA A 104 15.52 -11.63 -0.42
N LYS A 105 16.10 -10.78 -1.28
CA LYS A 105 17.29 -11.16 -2.08
C LYS A 105 18.51 -11.47 -1.21
N ASP A 106 18.73 -10.69 -0.16
CA ASP A 106 19.85 -10.91 0.76
C ASP A 106 19.68 -12.22 1.55
N GLN A 107 18.45 -12.53 1.96
CA GLN A 107 18.11 -13.79 2.61
C GLN A 107 18.37 -14.99 1.69
N ASP A 108 17.92 -14.94 0.44
CA ASP A 108 18.17 -15.99 -0.58
C ASP A 108 19.67 -16.18 -0.84
N ASN A 109 20.41 -15.09 -1.00
CA ASN A 109 21.85 -15.12 -1.20
C ASN A 109 22.58 -15.74 0.00
N SER A 110 22.16 -15.41 1.23
CA SER A 110 22.73 -15.97 2.46
C SER A 110 22.50 -17.49 2.54
N ALA A 111 21.30 -17.94 2.21
CA ALA A 111 20.93 -19.35 2.21
C ALA A 111 21.74 -20.13 1.15
N PHE A 112 21.87 -19.56 -0.05
CA PHE A 112 22.69 -20.12 -1.13
C PHE A 112 24.17 -20.25 -0.72
N ASN A 113 24.75 -19.19 -0.15
CA ASN A 113 26.14 -19.19 0.30
C ASN A 113 26.38 -20.24 1.39
N LYS A 114 25.44 -20.37 2.35
CA LYS A 114 25.49 -21.41 3.38
C LYS A 114 25.44 -22.82 2.78
N ALA A 115 24.52 -23.07 1.85
CA ALA A 115 24.42 -24.37 1.18
C ALA A 115 25.71 -24.73 0.41
N ARG A 116 26.29 -23.75 -0.29
CA ARG A 116 27.56 -23.92 -1.00
C ARG A 116 28.73 -24.23 -0.06
N LEU A 117 28.81 -23.58 1.10
CA LEU A 117 29.84 -23.84 2.11
C LEU A 117 29.73 -25.25 2.68
N ASN A 118 28.52 -25.69 3.01
CA ASN A 118 28.27 -27.04 3.52
C ASN A 118 28.69 -28.10 2.50
N PHE A 119 28.33 -27.94 1.23
CA PHE A 119 28.74 -28.85 0.15
C PHE A 119 30.27 -28.95 0.00
N LYS A 120 30.97 -27.82 0.12
CA LYS A 120 32.45 -27.79 0.06
C LYS A 120 33.08 -28.51 1.26
N LEU A 121 32.47 -28.39 2.45
CA LEU A 121 32.94 -29.08 3.65
C LEU A 121 32.77 -30.60 3.52
N ASP A 122 31.59 -31.06 3.11
CA ASP A 122 31.29 -32.49 2.95
C ASP A 122 32.24 -33.15 1.93
N THR A 123 32.44 -32.52 0.77
CA THR A 123 33.36 -33.02 -0.27
C THR A 123 34.83 -33.02 0.18
N SER A 124 35.22 -32.13 1.09
CA SER A 124 36.58 -32.12 1.66
C SER A 124 36.81 -33.20 2.72
N THR A 125 35.75 -33.69 3.37
CA THR A 125 35.84 -34.67 4.46
C THR A 125 35.82 -36.12 3.95
N ILE A 126 35.44 -36.33 2.68
CA ILE A 126 35.37 -37.65 2.02
C ILE A 126 36.72 -38.03 1.36
N ARG A 127 37.74 -37.16 1.40
CA ARG A 127 39.05 -37.39 0.78
C ARG A 127 40.14 -37.76 1.78
#